data_AF-M1A6T1-F1
#
_entry.id   AF-M1A6T1-F1
#
_cell.length_a   1.000
_cell.length_b   1.000
_cell.length_c   1.000
_cell.angle_alpha   90.00
_cell.angle_beta   90.00
_cell.angle_gamma   90.00
#
_symmetry.space_group_name_H-M   'P 1'
#
loop_
_entity.id
_entity.type
_entity.pdbx_description
1 polymer ?
#
loop_
_entity_poly.entity_id
_entity_poly.type
_entity_poly.pdbx_seq_one_letter_code
_entity_poly.pdbx_strand_id
1 'polypeptide(L)'
;MALEKRREFELLISRPPWNNSTVWIEYAKWEESQNEFGRARSIWNRALKKDYRDHTMWLMYGDMEMKNNFIDHALNVWDLAVTFFPKVDELWYKYIHMEEMMLNNVAGARQVFERWMAWTPDQQSWLSYIEFELRYNETERAREIFERLVQCHPKVSSWVEFVKFEMKNGEGKKLLQEGCR
;
A
#
# COMPACT_ATOMS: atom_id res chain seq x y z
N MET A 1 10.76 13.85 34.04
CA MET A 1 10.02 14.35 32.86
C MET A 1 9.59 13.21 31.92
N ALA A 2 10.47 12.52 31.18
CA ALA A 2 10.04 11.46 30.24
C ALA A 2 9.38 10.23 30.91
N LEU A 3 9.89 9.77 32.05
CA LEU A 3 9.32 8.65 32.81
C LEU A 3 7.92 8.92 33.36
N GLU A 4 7.63 10.18 33.69
CA GLU A 4 6.35 10.61 34.27
C GLU A 4 5.27 10.66 33.19
N LYS A 5 5.60 11.24 32.05
CA LYS A 5 4.74 11.26 30.86
C LYS A 5 4.46 9.85 30.32
N ARG A 6 5.41 8.91 30.41
CA ARG A 6 5.18 7.48 30.12
C ARG A 6 4.14 6.85 31.06
N ARG A 7 4.26 7.13 32.36
CA ARG A 7 3.28 6.64 33.35
C ARG A 7 1.90 7.21 33.08
N GLU A 8 1.79 8.48 32.66
CA GLU A 8 0.52 9.08 32.25
C GLU A 8 -0.09 8.32 31.06
N PHE A 9 0.67 8.04 30.00
CA PHE A 9 0.18 7.26 28.86
C PHE A 9 -0.25 5.83 29.25
N GLU A 10 0.52 5.13 30.07
CA GLU A 10 0.14 3.79 30.55
C GLU A 10 -1.13 3.83 31.42
N LEU A 11 -1.32 4.88 32.22
CA LEU A 11 -2.56 5.10 32.97
C LEU A 11 -3.76 5.36 32.06
N LEU A 12 -3.58 6.12 30.97
CA LEU A 12 -4.62 6.39 29.97
C LEU A 12 -5.01 5.10 29.23
N ILE A 13 -4.04 4.26 28.87
CA ILE A 13 -4.27 2.96 28.22
C ILE A 13 -4.99 1.98 29.16
N SER A 14 -4.71 2.06 30.47
CA SER A 14 -5.31 1.17 31.47
C SER A 14 -6.73 1.55 31.88
N ARG A 15 -7.22 2.76 31.57
CA ARG A 15 -8.53 3.26 32.02
C ARG A 15 -9.56 3.33 30.89
N PRO A 16 -10.57 2.44 30.85
CA PRO A 16 -11.73 2.61 29.96
C PRO A 16 -12.53 3.87 30.33
N PRO A 17 -13.12 4.62 29.38
CA PRO A 17 -13.28 4.33 27.95
C PRO A 17 -12.14 4.88 27.05
N TRP A 18 -11.07 5.41 27.63
CA TRP A 18 -10.00 6.13 26.92
C TRP A 18 -8.96 5.23 26.25
N ASN A 19 -9.12 3.91 26.38
CA ASN A 19 -8.33 2.92 25.66
C ASN A 19 -8.76 2.83 24.18
N ASN A 20 -8.74 3.96 23.51
CA ASN A 20 -9.03 4.08 22.09
C ASN A 20 -7.71 4.03 21.31
N SER A 21 -7.80 3.63 20.04
CA SER A 21 -6.66 3.57 19.10
C SER A 21 -5.92 4.91 19.00
N THR A 22 -6.59 6.04 19.28
CA THR A 22 -6.00 7.38 19.34
C THR A 22 -4.91 7.53 20.40
N VAL A 23 -5.10 7.00 21.60
CA VAL A 23 -4.10 7.11 22.70
C VAL A 23 -2.85 6.32 22.36
N TRP A 24 -3.00 5.15 21.73
CA TRP A 24 -1.88 4.35 21.25
C TRP A 24 -1.08 5.09 20.17
N ILE A 25 -1.78 5.74 19.24
CA ILE A 25 -1.16 6.56 18.19
C ILE A 25 -0.38 7.73 18.79
N GLU A 26 -1.00 8.48 19.72
CA GLU A 26 -0.35 9.60 20.39
C GLU A 26 0.87 9.17 21.19
N TYR A 27 0.77 8.03 21.89
CA TYR A 27 1.87 7.50 22.67
C TYR A 27 3.05 7.09 21.76
N ALA A 28 2.76 6.40 20.66
CA ALA A 28 3.78 6.00 19.69
C ALA A 28 4.45 7.20 19.01
N LYS A 29 3.68 8.20 18.58
CA LYS A 29 4.22 9.46 18.02
C LYS A 29 5.06 10.24 19.04
N TRP A 30 4.66 10.21 20.32
CA TRP A 30 5.46 10.85 21.34
C TRP A 30 6.80 10.13 21.54
N GLU A 31 6.83 8.79 21.56
CA GLU A 31 8.10 8.04 21.64
C GLU A 31 8.96 8.21 20.37
N GLU A 32 8.35 8.36 19.19
CA GLU A 32 9.04 8.75 17.95
C GLU A 32 9.74 10.11 18.13
N SER A 33 9.07 11.10 18.74
CA SER A 33 9.70 12.41 19.01
C SER A 33 10.86 12.35 20.02
N GLN A 34 10.98 11.26 20.78
CA GLN A 34 12.11 11.00 21.66
C GLN A 34 13.23 10.19 20.98
N ASN A 35 13.09 9.84 19.69
CA ASN A 35 13.98 8.94 18.93
C ASN A 35 14.11 7.53 19.55
N GLU A 36 13.12 7.10 20.34
CA GLU A 36 13.10 5.81 21.02
C GLU A 36 12.35 4.77 20.17
N PHE A 37 12.85 4.50 18.97
CA PHE A 37 12.17 3.66 17.97
C PHE A 37 11.89 2.23 18.46
N GLY A 38 12.80 1.64 19.24
CA GLY A 38 12.59 0.31 19.83
C GLY A 38 11.38 0.25 20.76
N ARG A 39 11.13 1.32 21.52
CA ARG A 39 9.95 1.43 22.38
C ARG A 39 8.69 1.73 21.56
N ALA A 40 8.79 2.63 20.58
CA ALA A 40 7.68 2.92 19.66
C ALA A 40 7.17 1.63 18.99
N ARG A 41 8.07 0.76 18.52
CA ARG A 41 7.74 -0.57 17.98
C ARG A 41 7.04 -1.47 18.98
N SER A 42 7.52 -1.50 20.23
CA SER A 42 6.88 -2.31 21.28
C SER A 42 5.44 -1.84 21.54
N ILE A 43 5.21 -0.52 21.52
CA ILE A 43 3.90 0.09 21.70
C ILE A 43 2.99 -0.24 20.52
N TRP A 44 3.47 -0.09 19.27
CA TRP A 44 2.72 -0.49 18.08
C TRP A 44 2.33 -1.96 18.11
N ASN A 45 3.27 -2.86 18.44
CA ASN A 45 2.99 -4.28 18.56
C ASN A 45 1.96 -4.59 19.67
N ARG A 46 2.02 -3.90 20.81
CA ARG A 46 1.02 -4.02 21.88
C ARG A 46 -0.35 -3.53 21.42
N ALA A 47 -0.39 -2.42 20.68
CA ALA A 47 -1.62 -1.85 20.16
C ALA A 47 -2.27 -2.79 19.13
N LEU A 48 -1.49 -3.31 18.18
CA LEU A 48 -1.94 -4.28 17.17
C LEU A 48 -2.42 -5.60 17.79
N LYS A 49 -1.80 -6.07 18.88
CA LYS A 49 -2.30 -7.25 19.61
C LYS A 49 -3.69 -7.04 20.21
N LYS A 50 -4.02 -5.80 20.56
CA LYS A 50 -5.29 -5.45 21.18
C LYS A 50 -6.37 -5.19 20.15
N ASP A 51 -6.02 -4.41 19.13
CA ASP A 51 -6.91 -4.09 18.01
C ASP A 51 -6.14 -4.17 16.69
N TYR A 52 -6.17 -5.37 16.10
CA TYR A 52 -5.53 -5.62 14.81
C TYR A 52 -6.41 -5.18 13.63
N ARG A 53 -7.67 -4.79 13.87
CA ARG A 53 -8.69 -4.53 12.84
C ARG A 53 -8.61 -3.13 12.27
N ASP A 54 -7.95 -2.22 12.96
CA ASP A 54 -7.78 -0.84 12.52
C ASP A 54 -6.65 -0.72 11.50
N HIS A 55 -7.00 -0.51 10.22
CA HIS A 55 -6.01 -0.26 9.15
C HIS A 55 -5.12 0.96 9.43
N THR A 56 -5.63 1.93 10.23
CA THR A 56 -4.95 3.20 10.51
C THR A 56 -3.70 2.97 11.36
N MET A 57 -3.74 1.95 12.22
CA MET A 57 -2.60 1.55 13.03
C MET A 57 -1.47 1.00 12.16
N TRP A 58 -1.81 0.18 11.16
CA TRP A 58 -0.85 -0.33 10.18
C TRP A 58 -0.25 0.79 9.33
N LEU A 59 -1.08 1.70 8.82
CA LEU A 59 -0.63 2.87 8.06
C LEU A 59 0.35 3.72 8.86
N MET A 60 0.01 4.06 10.10
CA MET A 60 0.87 4.88 10.95
C MET A 60 2.15 4.16 11.37
N TYR A 61 2.08 2.86 11.62
CA TYR A 61 3.26 2.08 11.96
C TYR A 61 4.23 2.00 10.78
N GLY A 62 3.73 1.68 9.59
CA GLY A 62 4.52 1.65 8.36
C GLY A 62 5.09 3.01 7.98
N ASP A 63 4.30 4.09 8.07
CA ASP A 63 4.77 5.47 7.82
C ASP A 63 5.89 5.88 8.79
N MET A 64 5.83 5.45 10.06
CA MET A 64 6.90 5.71 11.04
C MET A 64 8.20 4.99 10.66
N GLU A 65 8.14 3.71 10.31
CA GLU A 65 9.34 2.97 9.90
C GLU A 65 9.93 3.53 8.59
N MET A 66 9.07 3.97 7.65
CA MET A 66 9.48 4.64 6.42
C MET A 66 10.21 5.95 6.67
N LYS A 67 9.67 6.83 7.54
CA LYS A 67 10.30 8.12 7.87
C LYS A 67 11.69 7.96 8.50
N ASN A 68 11.87 6.90 9.26
CA ASN A 68 13.11 6.62 9.98
C ASN A 68 14.07 5.72 9.19
N ASN A 69 13.76 5.44 7.91
CA ASN A 69 14.59 4.64 7.00
C ASN A 69 14.87 3.21 7.46
N PHE A 70 13.96 2.60 8.22
CA PHE A 70 14.04 1.22 8.67
C PHE A 70 13.35 0.28 7.68
N ILE A 71 14.00 0.05 6.55
CA ILE A 71 13.44 -0.66 5.39
C ILE A 71 12.98 -2.07 5.77
N ASP A 72 13.84 -2.90 6.39
CA ASP A 72 13.49 -4.30 6.71
C ASP A 72 12.25 -4.40 7.62
N HIS A 73 12.13 -3.47 8.57
CA HIS A 73 11.00 -3.44 9.50
C HIS A 73 9.73 -2.97 8.78
N ALA A 74 9.82 -1.91 7.98
CA ALA A 74 8.72 -1.44 7.15
C ALA A 74 8.21 -2.54 6.20
N LEU A 75 9.09 -3.30 5.54
CA LEU A 75 8.69 -4.40 4.66
C LEU A 75 7.85 -5.44 5.40
N ASN A 76 8.30 -5.87 6.58
CA ASN A 76 7.56 -6.83 7.40
C ASN A 76 6.20 -6.28 7.83
N VAL A 77 6.13 -5.00 8.20
CA VAL A 77 4.87 -4.36 8.60
C VAL A 77 3.90 -4.28 7.42
N TRP A 78 4.37 -3.86 6.25
CA TRP A 78 3.54 -3.77 5.05
C TRP A 78 3.08 -5.13 4.55
N ASP A 79 3.96 -6.15 4.55
CA ASP A 79 3.59 -7.52 4.13
C ASP A 79 2.51 -8.12 5.05
N LEU A 80 2.62 -7.89 6.36
CA LEU A 80 1.56 -8.25 7.31
C LEU A 80 0.28 -7.46 7.04
N ALA A 81 0.37 -6.15 6.84
CA ALA A 81 -0.78 -5.28 6.63
C ALA A 81 -1.60 -5.70 5.39
N VAL A 82 -0.94 -5.96 4.25
CA VAL A 82 -1.63 -6.40 3.02
C VAL A 82 -2.21 -7.81 3.14
N THR A 83 -1.61 -8.67 3.96
CA THR A 83 -2.12 -10.02 4.23
C THR A 83 -3.40 -9.97 5.09
N PHE A 84 -3.47 -9.07 6.07
CA PHE A 84 -4.68 -8.89 6.90
C PHE A 84 -5.77 -8.08 6.18
N PHE A 85 -5.38 -7.10 5.38
CA PHE A 85 -6.29 -6.14 4.74
C PHE A 85 -6.09 -6.07 3.22
N PRO A 86 -6.43 -7.14 2.49
CA PRO A 86 -6.22 -7.17 1.04
C PRO A 86 -7.13 -6.18 0.29
N LYS A 87 -8.23 -5.73 0.88
CA LYS A 87 -9.21 -4.80 0.28
C LYS A 87 -8.87 -3.32 0.43
N VAL A 88 -7.86 -2.98 1.25
CA VAL A 88 -7.51 -1.58 1.50
C VAL A 88 -6.42 -1.18 0.53
N ASP A 89 -6.82 -0.56 -0.57
CA ASP A 89 -5.92 -0.16 -1.66
C ASP A 89 -4.80 0.78 -1.18
N GLU A 90 -5.06 1.63 -0.20
CA GLU A 90 -4.07 2.57 0.37
C GLU A 90 -2.81 1.85 0.90
N LEU A 91 -2.98 0.66 1.51
CA LEU A 91 -1.85 -0.13 2.02
C LEU A 91 -0.96 -0.62 0.89
N TRP A 92 -1.56 -1.08 -0.21
CA TRP A 92 -0.84 -1.54 -1.39
C TRP A 92 -0.06 -0.41 -2.05
N TYR A 93 -0.69 0.76 -2.22
CA TYR A 93 -0.03 1.95 -2.75
C TYR A 93 1.20 2.34 -1.93
N LYS A 94 1.09 2.35 -0.60
CA LYS A 94 2.21 2.66 0.30
C LYS A 94 3.32 1.62 0.22
N TYR A 95 2.96 0.34 0.13
CA TYR A 95 3.92 -0.74 0.02
C TYR A 95 4.71 -0.68 -1.30
N ILE A 96 4.03 -0.48 -2.42
CA ILE A 96 4.66 -0.30 -3.74
C ILE A 96 5.55 0.94 -3.75
N HIS A 97 5.06 2.06 -3.23
CA HIS A 97 5.84 3.30 -3.15
C HIS A 97 7.14 3.12 -2.36
N MET A 98 7.10 2.33 -1.28
CA MET A 98 8.27 2.01 -0.48
C MET A 98 9.28 1.15 -1.27
N GLU A 99 8.82 0.09 -1.94
CA GLU A 99 9.68 -0.75 -2.82
C GLU A 99 10.31 0.07 -3.97
N GLU A 100 9.54 0.94 -4.61
CA GLU A 100 10.02 1.80 -5.70
C GLU A 100 11.07 2.82 -5.22
N MET A 101 10.74 3.60 -4.19
CA MET A 101 11.55 4.75 -3.81
C MET A 101 12.76 4.37 -2.96
N MET A 102 12.62 3.36 -2.09
CA MET A 102 13.64 3.04 -1.09
C MET A 102 14.59 1.93 -1.55
N LEU A 103 14.06 0.96 -2.31
CA LEU A 103 14.83 -0.20 -2.77
C LEU A 103 15.21 -0.11 -4.26
N ASN A 104 14.55 0.77 -5.02
CA ASN A 104 14.64 0.81 -6.49
C ASN A 104 14.45 -0.59 -7.12
N ASN A 105 13.65 -1.43 -6.46
CA ASN A 105 13.48 -2.83 -6.81
C ASN A 105 12.20 -3.00 -7.63
N VAL A 106 12.33 -2.75 -8.93
CA VAL A 106 11.21 -2.89 -9.89
C VAL A 106 10.64 -4.30 -9.88
N ALA A 107 11.47 -5.32 -9.68
CA ALA A 107 11.01 -6.71 -9.63
C ALA A 107 10.21 -7.02 -8.35
N GLY A 108 10.58 -6.41 -7.21
CA GLY A 108 9.83 -6.50 -5.96
C GLY A 108 8.47 -5.84 -6.08
N ALA A 109 8.43 -4.60 -6.56
CA ALA A 109 7.18 -3.86 -6.80
C ALA A 109 6.21 -4.65 -7.70
N ARG A 110 6.70 -5.29 -8.76
CA ARG A 110 5.90 -6.16 -9.63
C ARG A 110 5.27 -7.34 -8.90
N GLN A 111 6.03 -8.02 -8.03
CA GLN A 111 5.48 -9.14 -7.25
C GLN A 111 4.36 -8.66 -6.30
N VAL A 112 4.52 -7.47 -5.73
CA VAL A 112 3.48 -6.85 -4.90
C VAL A 112 2.24 -6.53 -5.73
N PHE A 113 2.40 -5.96 -6.93
CA PHE A 113 1.30 -5.72 -7.86
C PHE A 113 0.57 -7.01 -8.26
N GLU A 114 1.28 -8.08 -8.62
CA GLU A 114 0.66 -9.36 -8.97
C GLU A 114 -0.13 -9.96 -7.79
N ARG A 115 0.42 -9.86 -6.57
CA ARG A 115 -0.31 -10.27 -5.35
C ARG A 115 -1.56 -9.43 -5.13
N TRP A 116 -1.50 -8.12 -5.41
CA TRP A 116 -2.66 -7.24 -5.30
C TRP A 116 -3.73 -7.61 -6.34
N MET A 117 -3.33 -7.86 -7.60
CA MET A 117 -4.24 -8.25 -8.69
C MET A 117 -4.93 -9.60 -8.45
N ALA A 118 -4.30 -10.52 -7.71
CA ALA A 118 -4.92 -11.78 -7.31
C ALA A 118 -6.21 -11.59 -6.48
N TRP A 119 -6.33 -10.47 -5.76
CA TRP A 119 -7.53 -10.12 -4.99
C TRP A 119 -8.63 -9.46 -5.82
N THR A 120 -8.44 -9.30 -7.13
CA THR A 120 -9.37 -8.61 -8.05
C THR A 120 -9.79 -7.22 -7.56
N PRO A 121 -8.83 -6.28 -7.41
CA PRO A 121 -9.10 -4.93 -6.92
C PRO A 121 -9.86 -4.10 -7.99
N ASP A 122 -10.25 -2.89 -7.60
CA ASP A 122 -11.01 -1.99 -8.49
C ASP A 122 -10.18 -1.55 -9.71
N GLN A 123 -10.86 -1.02 -10.73
CA GLN A 123 -10.24 -0.57 -11.98
C GLN A 123 -9.06 0.39 -11.73
N GLN A 124 -9.14 1.24 -10.71
CA GLN A 124 -8.07 2.20 -10.37
C GLN A 124 -6.75 1.50 -10.03
N SER A 125 -6.80 0.39 -9.29
CA SER A 125 -5.61 -0.37 -8.90
C SER A 125 -4.88 -0.94 -10.13
N TRP A 126 -5.64 -1.44 -11.11
CA TRP A 126 -5.10 -1.93 -12.38
C TRP A 126 -4.48 -0.80 -13.22
N LEU A 127 -5.14 0.36 -13.28
CA LEU A 127 -4.60 1.53 -13.97
C LEU A 127 -3.27 1.98 -13.35
N SER A 128 -3.16 1.97 -12.02
CA SER A 128 -1.90 2.29 -11.34
C SER A 128 -0.78 1.31 -11.68
N TYR A 129 -1.08 0.02 -11.89
CA TYR A 129 -0.07 -0.95 -12.31
C TYR A 129 0.39 -0.71 -13.76
N ILE A 130 -0.52 -0.34 -14.64
CA ILE A 130 -0.21 0.03 -16.02
C ILE A 130 0.65 1.30 -16.07
N GLU A 131 0.28 2.33 -15.30
CA GLU A 131 1.07 3.56 -15.17
C GLU A 131 2.47 3.27 -14.64
N PHE A 132 2.61 2.32 -13.73
CA PHE A 132 3.91 1.84 -13.27
C PHE A 132 4.74 1.24 -14.41
N GLU A 133 4.26 0.25 -15.16
CA GLU A 133 5.04 -0.34 -16.26
C GLU A 133 5.34 0.68 -17.38
N LEU A 134 4.43 1.62 -17.63
CA LEU A 134 4.65 2.73 -18.55
C LEU A 134 5.79 3.65 -18.11
N ARG A 135 5.95 3.93 -16.81
CA ARG A 135 7.09 4.71 -16.28
C ARG A 135 8.44 4.02 -16.54
N TYR A 136 8.45 2.70 -16.59
CA TYR A 136 9.65 1.90 -16.91
C TYR A 136 9.79 1.58 -18.41
N ASN A 137 8.93 2.14 -19.26
CA ASN A 137 8.93 1.96 -20.72
C ASN A 137 8.70 0.51 -21.17
N GLU A 138 7.99 -0.29 -20.35
CA GLU A 138 7.65 -1.69 -20.60
C GLU A 138 6.24 -1.80 -21.20
N THR A 139 6.09 -1.27 -22.42
CA THR A 139 4.78 -1.13 -23.08
C THR A 139 4.10 -2.46 -23.38
N GLU A 140 4.87 -3.51 -23.68
CA GLU A 140 4.32 -4.84 -23.97
C GLU A 140 3.64 -5.45 -22.74
N ARG A 141 4.27 -5.33 -21.57
CA ARG A 141 3.67 -5.79 -20.31
C ARG A 141 2.47 -4.97 -19.90
N ALA A 142 2.53 -3.66 -20.11
CA ALA A 142 1.38 -2.79 -19.89
C ALA A 142 0.17 -3.24 -20.72
N ARG A 143 0.39 -3.74 -21.95
CA ARG A 143 -0.66 -4.33 -22.80
C ARG A 143 -1.22 -5.63 -22.21
N GLU A 144 -0.37 -6.56 -21.81
CA GLU A 144 -0.82 -7.81 -21.17
C GLU A 144 -1.69 -7.54 -19.93
N ILE A 145 -1.31 -6.53 -19.13
CA ILE A 145 -2.07 -6.11 -17.95
C ILE A 145 -3.41 -5.47 -18.36
N PHE A 146 -3.43 -4.67 -19.42
CA PHE A 146 -4.67 -4.11 -19.97
C PHE A 146 -5.64 -5.19 -20.47
N GLU A 147 -5.14 -6.23 -21.15
CA GLU A 147 -5.97 -7.35 -21.60
C GLU A 147 -6.58 -8.09 -20.41
N ARG A 148 -5.79 -8.33 -19.35
CA ARG A 148 -6.28 -8.90 -18.08
C ARG A 148 -7.34 -8.00 -17.43
N LEU A 149 -7.12 -6.68 -17.41
CA LEU A 149 -8.09 -5.71 -16.88
C LEU A 149 -9.43 -5.78 -17.62
N VAL A 150 -9.40 -5.84 -18.95
CA VAL A 150 -10.60 -5.92 -19.78
C VAL A 150 -11.35 -7.26 -19.57
N GLN A 151 -10.62 -8.36 -19.39
CA GLN A 151 -11.20 -9.66 -19.06
C GLN A 151 -11.83 -9.69 -17.67
N CYS A 152 -11.16 -9.12 -16.65
CA CYS A 152 -11.66 -9.08 -15.28
C CYS A 152 -12.82 -8.09 -15.09
N HIS A 153 -12.74 -6.93 -15.76
CA HIS A 153 -13.72 -5.85 -15.67
C HIS A 153 -14.16 -5.42 -17.07
N PRO A 154 -15.16 -6.08 -17.68
CA PRO A 154 -15.68 -5.75 -19.01
C PRO A 154 -16.57 -4.50 -18.95
N LYS A 155 -16.01 -3.39 -18.47
CA LYS A 155 -16.65 -2.06 -18.44
C LYS A 155 -16.19 -1.26 -19.65
N VAL A 156 -17.07 -0.41 -20.15
CA VAL A 156 -16.76 0.53 -21.25
C VAL A 156 -15.56 1.42 -20.91
N SER A 157 -15.42 1.80 -19.63
CA SER A 157 -14.25 2.54 -19.14
C SER A 157 -12.95 1.79 -19.38
N SER A 158 -12.85 0.50 -19.04
CA SER A 158 -11.64 -0.31 -19.27
C SER A 158 -11.24 -0.32 -20.75
N TRP A 159 -12.22 -0.45 -21.65
CA TRP A 159 -11.99 -0.42 -23.10
C TRP A 159 -11.57 0.95 -23.61
N VAL A 160 -12.15 2.04 -23.10
CA VAL A 160 -11.79 3.41 -23.49
C VAL A 160 -10.34 3.70 -23.12
N GLU A 161 -9.92 3.33 -21.92
CA GLU A 161 -8.54 3.49 -21.46
C GLU A 161 -7.56 2.63 -22.28
N PHE A 162 -7.93 1.41 -22.66
CA PHE A 162 -7.13 0.57 -23.56
C PHE A 162 -6.97 1.18 -24.96
N VAL A 163 -8.06 1.69 -25.54
CA VAL A 163 -8.01 2.36 -26.85
C VAL A 163 -7.14 3.62 -26.80
N LYS A 164 -7.23 4.42 -25.73
CA LYS A 164 -6.37 5.60 -25.53
C LYS A 164 -4.89 5.21 -25.46
N PHE A 165 -4.57 4.11 -24.78
CA PHE A 165 -3.21 3.57 -24.71
C PHE A 165 -2.69 3.15 -26.08
N GLU A 166 -3.45 2.37 -26.84
CA GLU A 166 -3.09 1.91 -28.19
C GLU A 166 -2.96 3.06 -29.20
N MET A 167 -3.80 4.08 -29.09
CA MET A 167 -3.70 5.31 -29.88
C MET A 167 -2.40 6.06 -29.60
N LYS A 168 -1.95 6.11 -28.34
CA LYS A 168 -0.72 6.80 -27.93
C LYS A 168 0.54 6.04 -28.35
N ASN A 169 0.49 4.72 -28.36
CA ASN A 169 1.62 3.85 -28.72
C ASN A 169 1.69 3.50 -30.23
N GLY A 170 0.78 4.03 -31.04
CA GLY A 170 0.86 3.97 -32.51
C GLY A 170 0.40 2.66 -33.16
N GLU A 171 -0.03 1.66 -32.38
CA GLU A 171 -0.58 0.40 -32.91
C GLU A 171 -2.09 0.42 -33.16
N GLY A 172 -2.74 1.59 -33.04
CA GLY A 172 -4.16 1.81 -33.34
C GLY A 172 -4.61 1.50 -34.79
N LYS A 173 -3.73 0.98 -35.66
CA LYS A 173 -4.09 0.50 -37.00
C LYS A 173 -4.43 -0.99 -37.09
N LYS A 174 -4.07 -1.84 -36.12
CA LYS A 174 -4.37 -3.29 -36.19
C LYS A 174 -5.76 -3.65 -35.67
N LEU A 175 -6.18 -3.08 -34.53
CA LEU A 175 -7.41 -3.50 -33.85
C LEU A 175 -8.71 -3.05 -34.55
N LEU A 176 -8.68 -2.01 -35.40
CA LEU A 176 -9.85 -1.59 -36.18
C LEU A 176 -10.14 -2.50 -37.39
N GLN A 177 -9.23 -3.41 -37.77
CA GLN A 177 -9.48 -4.34 -38.88
C GLN A 177 -10.13 -5.66 -38.44
N GLU A 178 -9.95 -6.08 -37.18
CA GLU A 178 -10.44 -7.39 -36.71
C GLU A 178 -11.80 -7.32 -36.00
N GLY A 179 -12.25 -6.15 -35.55
CA GLY A 179 -13.56 -5.96 -34.92
C GLY A 179 -14.75 -5.73 -35.88
N CYS A 180 -14.53 -5.80 -37.19
CA CYS A 180 -15.55 -5.55 -38.23
C CYS A 180 -15.85 -6.77 -39.13
N ARG A 181 -15.64 -8.00 -38.64
CA ARG A 181 -16.08 -9.22 -39.32
C ARG A 181 -17.06 -10.03 -38.49
#